data_AF-A0A2E8E4E5-F1
#
_entry.id   AF-A0A2E8E4E5-F1
#
_cell.length_a   1.000
_cell.length_b   1.000
_cell.length_c   1.000
_cell.angle_alpha   90.00
_cell.angle_beta   90.00
_cell.angle_gamma   90.00
#
_symmetry.space_group_name_H-M   'P 1'
#
loop_
_entity.id
_entity.type
_entity.pdbx_description
1 polymer ?
#
loop_
_entity_poly.entity_id
_entity_poly.type
_entity_poly.pdbx_seq_one_letter_code
_entity_poly.pdbx_strand_id
1 'polypeptide(L)'
;MPGWQEVYAELGDRNFEIITVAQDALGEAATAEWHDQTELTYTTLIDANHRVSSLYNLVNVPSAIWVDEAGRVLRINEGTYSETIALGQTTIGTDEYRPAVRDWVMNGADSPYVWSQAEVPAKIRRRTSDEALAEPTLKLGVHFYGLGDEALARSYWERAQALFPDSWNFHRQD
;
A
#
# COMPACT_ATOMS: atom_id res chain seq x y z
N MET A 1 4.08 5.35 -11.73
CA MET A 1 5.23 4.89 -10.90
C MET A 1 6.38 4.41 -11.80
N PRO A 2 7.17 5.33 -12.38
CA PRO A 2 8.19 4.99 -13.38
C PRO A 2 9.26 4.04 -12.85
N GLY A 3 9.79 4.29 -11.65
CA GLY A 3 10.84 3.45 -11.07
C GLY A 3 10.44 2.00 -10.81
N TRP A 4 9.15 1.71 -10.59
CA TRP A 4 8.63 0.34 -10.47
C TRP A 4 8.37 -0.33 -11.83
N GLN A 5 8.00 0.45 -12.85
CA GLN A 5 7.89 -0.03 -14.23
C GLN A 5 9.24 -0.48 -14.79
N GLU A 6 10.32 0.22 -14.46
CA GLU A 6 11.68 -0.21 -14.80
C GLU A 6 12.03 -1.57 -14.19
N VAL A 7 11.73 -1.77 -12.89
CA VAL A 7 11.97 -3.04 -12.20
C VAL A 7 11.16 -4.17 -12.83
N TYR A 8 9.91 -3.91 -13.17
CA TYR A 8 9.06 -4.93 -13.78
C TYR A 8 9.48 -5.29 -15.21
N ALA A 9 9.89 -4.31 -16.02
CA ALA A 9 10.42 -4.58 -17.35
C ALA A 9 11.71 -5.44 -17.32
N GLU A 10 12.49 -5.31 -16.26
CA GLU A 10 13.71 -6.12 -16.04
C GLU A 10 13.40 -7.55 -15.56
N LEU A 11 12.39 -7.71 -14.70
CA LEU A 11 12.20 -8.94 -13.92
C LEU A 11 10.92 -9.73 -14.26
N GLY A 12 9.97 -9.19 -15.02
CA GLY A 12 8.64 -9.80 -15.23
C GLY A 12 8.67 -11.22 -15.79
N ASP A 13 9.67 -11.56 -16.61
CA ASP A 13 9.84 -12.90 -17.17
C ASP A 13 10.48 -13.91 -16.18
N ARG A 14 10.74 -13.51 -14.93
CA ARG A 14 11.45 -14.32 -13.91
C ARG A 14 10.50 -14.96 -12.89
N ASN A 15 9.27 -15.32 -13.29
CA ASN A 15 8.24 -15.78 -12.36
C ASN A 15 7.97 -14.75 -11.24
N PHE A 16 7.93 -13.47 -11.61
CA PHE A 16 7.76 -12.35 -10.70
C PHE A 16 6.62 -11.45 -11.18
N GLU A 17 5.80 -10.98 -10.24
CA GLU A 17 4.68 -10.09 -10.52
C GLU A 17 4.70 -8.89 -9.56
N ILE A 18 4.37 -7.71 -10.07
CA ILE A 18 4.09 -6.53 -9.24
C ILE A 18 2.59 -6.26 -9.30
N ILE A 19 1.90 -6.44 -8.18
CA ILE A 19 0.51 -6.00 -8.06
C ILE A 19 0.50 -4.67 -7.32
N THR A 20 0.11 -3.61 -8.00
CA THR A 20 -0.09 -2.31 -7.36
C THR A 20 -1.55 -2.09 -7.04
N VAL A 21 -1.82 -1.52 -5.86
CA VAL A 21 -3.17 -1.36 -5.34
C VAL A 21 -3.32 0.08 -4.84
N ALA A 22 -4.09 0.89 -5.57
CA ALA A 22 -4.55 2.19 -5.10
C ALA A 22 -5.57 1.97 -3.97
N GLN A 23 -5.43 2.65 -2.82
CA GLN A 23 -6.32 2.43 -1.65
C GLN A 23 -7.13 3.71 -1.46
N ASP A 24 -8.07 3.91 -2.38
CA ASP A 24 -8.75 5.19 -2.61
C ASP A 24 -10.25 4.94 -2.75
N ALA A 25 -11.02 5.40 -1.76
CA ALA A 25 -12.44 5.13 -1.58
C ALA A 25 -13.33 5.71 -2.70
N LEU A 26 -12.85 6.78 -3.34
CA LEU A 26 -13.52 7.41 -4.49
C LEU A 26 -13.33 6.61 -5.79
N GLY A 27 -12.56 5.51 -5.75
CA GLY A 27 -12.37 4.60 -6.87
C GLY A 27 -11.65 5.27 -8.05
N GLU A 28 -12.06 4.88 -9.26
CA GLU A 28 -11.48 5.38 -10.52
C GLU A 28 -11.48 6.91 -10.62
N ALA A 29 -12.48 7.59 -10.05
CA ALA A 29 -12.57 9.04 -10.07
C ALA A 29 -11.37 9.73 -9.38
N ALA A 30 -10.73 9.09 -8.41
CA ALA A 30 -9.52 9.61 -7.74
C ALA A 30 -8.21 9.10 -8.35
N THR A 31 -8.25 7.98 -9.08
CA THR A 31 -7.03 7.28 -9.51
C THR A 31 -6.74 7.40 -10.99
N ALA A 32 -7.75 7.64 -11.84
CA ALA A 32 -7.63 7.62 -13.29
C ALA A 32 -6.52 8.56 -13.81
N GLU A 33 -6.46 9.80 -13.32
CA GLU A 33 -5.44 10.76 -13.72
C GLU A 33 -4.01 10.21 -13.57
N TRP A 34 -3.73 9.50 -12.48
CA TRP A 34 -2.41 8.97 -12.18
C TRP A 34 -2.10 7.68 -12.97
N HIS A 35 -3.13 6.87 -13.23
CA HIS A 35 -2.98 5.66 -14.05
C HIS A 35 -2.75 5.99 -15.53
N ASP A 36 -3.43 7.01 -16.06
CA ASP A 36 -3.37 7.36 -17.48
C ASP A 36 -2.08 8.11 -17.86
N GLN A 37 -1.33 8.61 -16.88
CA GLN A 37 -0.05 9.32 -17.10
C GLN A 37 1.06 8.42 -17.62
N THR A 38 1.01 7.11 -17.38
CA THR A 38 2.09 6.19 -17.76
C THR A 38 1.54 4.81 -18.03
N GLU A 39 1.87 4.23 -19.18
CA GLU A 39 1.56 2.83 -19.46
C GLU A 39 2.32 1.93 -18.48
N LEU A 40 1.56 1.21 -17.64
CA LEU A 40 2.08 0.23 -16.69
C LEU A 40 1.79 -1.17 -17.24
N THR A 41 2.81 -2.03 -17.29
CA THR A 41 2.67 -3.39 -17.85
C THR A 41 2.45 -4.47 -16.79
N TYR A 42 2.50 -4.10 -15.52
CA TYR A 42 2.18 -4.97 -14.39
C TYR A 42 0.74 -4.77 -13.92
N THR A 43 0.25 -5.68 -13.07
CA THR A 43 -1.14 -5.63 -12.62
C THR A 43 -1.40 -4.41 -11.74
N THR A 44 -2.47 -3.67 -12.04
CA THR A 44 -2.94 -2.52 -11.26
C THR A 44 -4.37 -2.74 -10.80
N LEU A 45 -4.66 -2.41 -9.54
CA LEU A 45 -5.97 -2.58 -8.90
C LEU A 45 -6.35 -1.33 -8.11
N ILE A 46 -7.65 -1.16 -7.86
CA ILE A 46 -8.19 -0.14 -6.96
C ILE A 46 -8.94 -0.83 -5.82
N ASP A 47 -8.48 -0.61 -4.58
CA ASP A 47 -9.08 -1.06 -3.33
C ASP A 47 -9.98 0.03 -2.74
N ALA A 48 -11.08 0.33 -3.43
CA ALA A 48 -12.05 1.34 -2.99
C ALA A 48 -12.72 1.01 -1.63
N ASN A 49 -12.64 -0.25 -1.19
CA ASN A 49 -13.27 -0.70 0.05
C ASN A 49 -12.26 -0.89 1.19
N HIS A 50 -10.99 -0.51 1.00
CA HIS A 50 -9.92 -0.67 1.99
C HIS A 50 -9.77 -2.13 2.49
N ARG A 51 -10.08 -3.11 1.65
CA ARG A 51 -9.99 -4.53 2.01
C ARG A 51 -8.53 -4.95 2.18
N VAL A 52 -7.66 -4.57 1.25
CA VAL A 52 -6.22 -4.89 1.27
C VAL A 52 -5.56 -4.18 2.43
N SER A 53 -5.81 -2.87 2.59
CA SER A 53 -5.23 -2.09 3.69
C SER A 53 -5.64 -2.63 5.06
N SER A 54 -6.92 -3.00 5.25
CA SER A 54 -7.37 -3.63 6.50
C SER A 54 -6.71 -4.99 6.76
N LEU A 55 -6.62 -5.86 5.75
CA LEU A 55 -6.09 -7.23 5.90
C LEU A 55 -4.62 -7.22 6.31
N TYR A 56 -3.83 -6.34 5.71
CA TYR A 56 -2.39 -6.25 5.95
C TYR A 56 -2.01 -5.17 6.97
N ASN A 57 -3.01 -4.51 7.54
CA ASN A 57 -2.83 -3.49 8.57
C ASN A 57 -1.97 -2.29 8.10
N LEU A 58 -2.11 -1.92 6.83
CA LEU A 58 -1.34 -0.85 6.17
C LEU A 58 -1.90 0.52 6.56
N VAL A 59 -1.01 1.42 6.95
CA VAL A 59 -1.39 2.74 7.50
C VAL A 59 -1.01 3.91 6.60
N ASN A 60 -0.08 3.68 5.66
CA ASN A 60 0.48 4.69 4.79
C ASN A 60 0.85 4.09 3.42
N VAL A 61 1.11 4.96 2.45
CA VAL A 61 1.66 4.64 1.13
C VAL A 61 2.86 5.53 0.82
N PRO A 62 3.82 5.07 -0.02
CA PRO A 62 3.89 3.74 -0.62
C PRO A 62 4.32 2.68 0.41
N SER A 63 3.59 1.56 0.44
CA SER A 63 3.94 0.37 1.22
C SER A 63 3.73 -0.90 0.41
N ALA A 64 4.54 -1.92 0.67
CA ALA A 64 4.44 -3.21 -0.01
C ALA A 64 4.42 -4.39 0.97
N ILE A 65 4.00 -5.52 0.41
CA ILE A 65 4.04 -6.84 1.02
C ILE A 65 4.75 -7.75 0.01
N TRP A 66 5.74 -8.50 0.47
CA TRP A 66 6.34 -9.56 -0.35
C TRP A 66 5.65 -10.86 -0.02
N VAL A 67 5.22 -11.58 -1.06
CA VAL A 67 4.52 -12.86 -0.94
C VAL A 67 5.26 -13.88 -1.80
N ASP A 68 5.68 -15.00 -1.21
CA ASP A 68 6.30 -16.09 -1.95
C ASP A 68 5.29 -16.92 -2.76
N GLU A 69 5.77 -17.84 -3.58
CA GLU A 69 4.96 -18.72 -4.42
C GLU A 69 4.07 -19.68 -3.61
N ALA A 70 4.35 -19.86 -2.31
CA ALA A 70 3.53 -20.61 -1.38
C ALA A 70 2.49 -19.75 -0.65
N GLY A 71 2.38 -18.45 -0.99
CA GLY A 71 1.43 -17.51 -0.41
C GLY A 71 1.85 -16.97 0.96
N ARG A 72 3.12 -17.05 1.33
CA ARG A 72 3.63 -16.59 2.64
C ARG A 72 4.17 -15.18 2.56
N VAL A 73 3.82 -14.37 3.55
CA VAL A 73 4.40 -13.03 3.70
C VAL A 73 5.86 -13.16 4.12
N LEU A 74 6.76 -12.52 3.36
CA LEU A 74 8.19 -12.45 3.63
C LEU A 74 8.63 -11.08 4.15
N ARG A 75 7.93 -10.02 3.75
CA ARG A 75 8.13 -8.63 4.19
C ARG A 75 6.80 -7.89 4.17
N ILE A 76 6.60 -6.92 5.05
CA ILE A 76 5.31 -6.20 5.14
C ILE A 76 5.46 -4.81 5.77
N ASN A 77 4.66 -3.87 5.25
CA ASN A 77 4.40 -2.55 5.83
C ASN A 77 5.67 -1.71 6.02
N GLU A 78 6.48 -1.65 4.97
CA GLU A 78 7.68 -0.82 4.88
C GLU A 78 7.45 0.38 3.95
N GLY A 79 8.30 1.39 4.01
CA GLY A 79 8.32 2.48 3.03
C GLY A 79 8.92 1.97 1.72
N THR A 80 8.18 2.07 0.61
CA THR A 80 8.55 1.42 -0.66
C THR A 80 8.69 2.41 -1.81
N TYR A 81 9.30 3.53 -1.49
CA TYR A 81 9.72 4.48 -2.51
C TYR A 81 10.67 3.79 -3.50
N SER A 82 10.41 3.98 -4.80
CA SER A 82 11.30 3.48 -5.85
C SER A 82 12.55 4.34 -5.99
N GLU A 83 12.48 5.58 -5.57
CA GLU A 83 13.57 6.53 -5.70
C GLU A 83 13.44 7.65 -4.66
N THR A 84 14.51 8.41 -4.58
CA THR A 84 14.63 9.61 -3.76
C THR A 84 14.06 10.80 -4.53
N ILE A 85 13.07 11.49 -3.96
CA ILE A 85 12.36 12.61 -4.60
C ILE A 85 12.78 13.91 -3.91
N ALA A 86 13.27 14.88 -4.69
CA ALA A 86 13.58 16.21 -4.20
C ALA A 86 12.31 17.08 -4.09
N LEU A 87 12.05 17.60 -2.90
CA LEU A 87 10.98 18.54 -2.59
C LEU A 87 11.58 19.83 -2.04
N GLY A 88 11.94 20.74 -2.94
CA GLY A 88 12.60 22.00 -2.61
C GLY A 88 13.97 21.77 -1.95
N GLN A 89 14.11 22.16 -0.68
CA GLN A 89 15.33 21.94 0.11
C GLN A 89 15.34 20.61 0.87
N THR A 90 14.27 19.83 0.77
CA THR A 90 14.12 18.54 1.44
C THR A 90 14.04 17.41 0.44
N THR A 91 14.26 16.20 0.93
CA THR A 91 14.25 14.99 0.14
C THR A 91 13.39 13.97 0.85
N ILE A 92 12.52 13.29 0.10
CA ILE A 92 11.69 12.19 0.61
C ILE A 92 12.00 10.90 -0.15
N GLY A 93 11.64 9.77 0.45
CA GLY A 93 11.85 8.47 -0.13
C GLY A 93 13.27 7.95 -0.01
N THR A 94 13.52 6.84 -0.70
CA THR A 94 14.75 6.05 -0.66
C THR A 94 14.91 5.33 -1.99
N ASP A 95 16.13 4.93 -2.34
CA ASP A 95 16.41 4.04 -3.47
C ASP A 95 16.76 2.61 -3.03
N GLU A 96 16.69 2.30 -1.72
CA GLU A 96 17.11 1.03 -1.12
C GLU A 96 16.17 -0.15 -1.43
N TYR A 97 14.89 0.13 -1.69
CA TYR A 97 13.89 -0.94 -1.82
C TYR A 97 13.98 -1.70 -3.15
N ARG A 98 14.36 -1.03 -4.25
CA ARG A 98 14.49 -1.67 -5.56
C ARG A 98 15.63 -2.71 -5.61
N PRO A 99 16.85 -2.43 -5.10
CA PRO A 99 17.89 -3.44 -4.97
C PRO A 99 17.45 -4.68 -4.17
N ALA A 100 16.69 -4.48 -3.09
CA ALA A 100 16.19 -5.59 -2.29
C ALA A 100 15.22 -6.50 -3.07
N VAL A 101 14.29 -5.91 -3.83
CA VAL A 101 13.37 -6.67 -4.69
C VAL A 101 14.13 -7.41 -5.78
N ARG A 102 15.09 -6.76 -6.44
CA ARG A 102 15.95 -7.41 -7.46
C ARG A 102 16.69 -8.61 -6.90
N ASP A 103 17.31 -8.44 -5.73
CA ASP A 103 18.04 -9.53 -5.08
C ASP A 103 17.10 -10.69 -4.72
N TRP A 104 15.92 -10.40 -4.16
CA TRP A 104 14.93 -11.42 -3.83
C TRP A 104 14.44 -12.19 -5.05
N VAL A 105 14.14 -11.53 -6.17
CA VAL A 105 13.73 -12.23 -7.40
C VAL A 105 14.84 -13.14 -7.94
N MET A 106 16.11 -12.76 -7.77
CA MET A 106 17.24 -13.54 -8.26
C MET A 106 17.63 -14.71 -7.34
N ASN A 107 17.51 -14.52 -6.03
CA ASN A 107 18.02 -15.47 -5.02
C ASN A 107 16.90 -16.20 -4.26
N GLY A 108 15.64 -15.81 -4.44
CA GLY A 108 14.49 -16.39 -3.74
C GLY A 108 14.67 -16.36 -2.23
N ALA A 109 14.43 -17.51 -1.57
CA ALA A 109 14.54 -17.65 -0.12
C ALA A 109 15.96 -17.43 0.44
N ASP A 110 17.00 -17.50 -0.41
CA ASP A 110 18.39 -17.27 0.00
C ASP A 110 18.78 -15.78 0.01
N SER A 111 17.88 -14.89 -0.42
CA SER A 111 18.11 -13.45 -0.36
C SER A 111 18.30 -12.95 1.08
N PRO A 112 19.34 -12.15 1.37
CA PRO A 112 19.56 -11.57 2.69
C PRO A 112 18.46 -10.59 3.11
N TYR A 113 17.56 -10.20 2.19
CA TYR A 113 16.45 -9.32 2.47
C TYR A 113 15.19 -10.08 2.93
N VAL A 114 15.11 -11.39 2.77
CA VAL A 114 13.94 -12.16 3.21
C VAL A 114 13.95 -12.28 4.74
N TRP A 115 12.84 -11.89 5.39
CA TRP A 115 12.69 -12.17 6.82
C TRP A 115 12.32 -13.64 7.03
N SER A 116 12.83 -14.22 8.10
CA SER A 116 12.39 -15.54 8.53
C SER A 116 10.93 -15.52 8.97
N GLN A 117 10.28 -16.68 8.91
CA GLN A 117 8.89 -16.85 9.35
C GLN A 117 8.68 -16.49 10.84
N ALA A 118 9.74 -16.52 11.65
CA ALA A 118 9.69 -16.10 13.05
C ALA A 118 9.78 -14.58 13.22
N GLU A 119 10.40 -13.87 12.28
CA GLU A 119 10.57 -12.41 12.32
C GLU A 119 9.34 -11.66 11.81
N VAL A 120 8.65 -12.19 10.80
CA VAL A 120 7.48 -11.53 10.16
C VAL A 120 6.42 -11.12 11.19
N PRO A 121 5.98 -11.98 12.14
CA PRO A 121 4.99 -11.58 13.14
C PRO A 121 5.42 -10.41 14.04
N ALA A 122 6.73 -10.27 14.30
CA ALA A 122 7.27 -9.17 15.09
C ALA A 122 7.30 -7.84 14.33
N LYS A 123 7.26 -7.88 12.99
CA LYS A 123 7.21 -6.71 12.10
C LYS A 123 5.78 -6.23 11.82
N ILE A 124 4.78 -7.07 12.08
CA ILE A 124 3.37 -6.68 11.97
C ILE A 124 3.00 -5.80 13.17
N ARG A 125 2.63 -4.55 12.90
CA ARG A 125 2.14 -3.63 13.93
C ARG A 125 0.90 -4.19 14.63
N ARG A 126 0.77 -3.92 15.92
CA ARG A 126 -0.46 -4.23 16.68
C ARG A 126 -1.37 -3.02 16.70
N ARG A 127 -2.66 -3.25 16.48
CA ARG A 127 -3.67 -2.18 16.62
C ARG A 127 -3.91 -1.88 18.09
N THR A 128 -4.07 -0.60 18.42
CA THR A 128 -4.72 -0.19 19.68
C THR A 128 -6.24 -0.45 19.60
N SER A 129 -6.95 -0.29 20.71
CA SER A 129 -8.42 -0.40 20.71
C SER A 129 -9.07 0.65 19.81
N ASP A 130 -8.55 1.89 19.81
CA ASP A 130 -9.08 2.98 19.00
C ASP A 130 -8.83 2.73 17.51
N GLU A 131 -7.63 2.26 17.16
CA GLU A 131 -7.31 1.88 15.78
C GLU A 131 -8.16 0.70 15.28
N ALA A 132 -8.46 -0.25 16.16
CA ALA A 132 -9.36 -1.37 15.83
C ALA A 132 -10.81 -0.88 15.59
N LEU A 133 -11.24 0.19 16.26
CA LEU A 133 -12.54 0.84 16.03
C LEU A 133 -12.52 1.75 14.80
N ALA A 134 -11.38 2.38 14.48
CA ALA A 134 -11.23 3.28 13.35
C ALA A 134 -11.49 2.58 12.01
N GLU A 135 -11.06 1.33 11.86
CA GLU A 135 -11.25 0.51 10.64
C GLU A 135 -12.72 0.32 10.21
N PRO A 136 -13.62 -0.24 11.05
CA PRO A 136 -15.03 -0.32 10.70
C PRO A 136 -15.68 1.06 10.58
N THR A 137 -15.18 2.07 11.30
CA THR A 137 -15.65 3.45 11.19
C THR A 137 -15.36 4.02 9.78
N LEU A 138 -14.14 3.83 9.26
CA LEU A 138 -13.79 4.20 7.88
C LEU A 138 -14.73 3.51 6.88
N LYS A 139 -14.98 2.21 7.07
CA LYS A 139 -15.83 1.42 6.17
C LYS A 139 -17.28 1.85 6.15
N LEU A 140 -17.80 2.38 7.26
CA LEU A 140 -19.11 3.03 7.27
C LEU A 140 -19.10 4.28 6.38
N GLY A 141 -18.02 5.08 6.43
CA GLY A 141 -17.84 6.21 5.52
C GLY A 141 -17.87 5.80 4.06
N VAL A 142 -17.08 4.79 3.68
CA VAL A 142 -17.08 4.21 2.32
C VAL A 142 -18.46 3.70 1.92
N HIS A 143 -19.16 3.02 2.83
CA HIS A 143 -20.50 2.50 2.55
C HIS A 143 -21.51 3.62 2.25
N PHE A 144 -21.56 4.68 3.07
CA PHE A 144 -22.48 5.79 2.85
C PHE A 144 -22.12 6.62 1.62
N TYR A 145 -20.82 6.75 1.31
CA TYR A 145 -20.38 7.35 0.05
C TYR A 145 -20.93 6.59 -1.15
N GLY A 146 -20.83 5.26 -1.15
CA GLY A 146 -21.40 4.40 -2.20
C GLY A 146 -22.93 4.47 -2.33
N LEU A 147 -23.64 4.95 -1.29
CA LEU A 147 -25.08 5.21 -1.33
C LEU A 147 -25.42 6.65 -1.78
N GLY A 148 -24.42 7.50 -2.00
CA GLY A 148 -24.58 8.92 -2.34
C GLY A 148 -24.82 9.85 -1.15
N ASP A 149 -24.68 9.36 0.09
CA ASP A 149 -24.78 10.17 1.30
C ASP A 149 -23.40 10.68 1.71
N GLU A 150 -22.89 11.66 0.96
CA GLU A 150 -21.56 12.24 1.16
C GLU A 150 -21.40 12.93 2.52
N ALA A 151 -22.48 13.52 3.05
CA ALA A 151 -22.45 14.19 4.35
C ALA A 151 -22.21 13.18 5.48
N LEU A 152 -22.93 12.05 5.44
CA LEU A 152 -22.74 10.99 6.41
C LEU A 152 -21.39 10.28 6.21
N ALA A 153 -20.98 10.06 4.96
CA ALA A 153 -19.67 9.51 4.63
C ALA A 153 -18.53 10.31 5.28
N ARG A 154 -18.52 11.63 5.07
CA ARG A 154 -17.54 12.55 5.65
C ARG A 154 -17.51 12.47 7.17
N SER A 155 -18.67 12.45 7.83
CA SER A 155 -18.73 12.36 9.29
C SER A 155 -18.06 11.09 9.85
N TYR A 156 -18.16 9.97 9.14
CA TYR A 156 -17.50 8.72 9.52
C TYR A 156 -16.00 8.75 9.19
N TRP A 157 -15.60 9.33 8.06
CA TRP A 157 -14.18 9.49 7.74
C TRP A 157 -13.46 10.41 8.74
N GLU A 158 -14.03 11.56 9.08
CA GLU A 158 -13.51 12.45 10.13
C GLU A 158 -13.37 11.74 11.48
N ARG A 159 -14.36 10.92 11.85
CA ARG A 159 -14.30 10.13 13.08
C ARG A 159 -13.22 9.04 13.03
N ALA A 160 -13.04 8.39 11.88
CA ALA A 160 -11.99 7.38 11.71
C ALA A 160 -10.60 8.03 11.81
N GLN A 161 -10.41 9.20 11.20
CA GLN A 161 -9.19 10.00 11.31
C GLN A 161 -8.94 10.44 12.76
N ALA A 162 -9.97 10.84 13.51
CA ALA A 162 -9.83 11.19 14.93
C ALA A 162 -9.45 9.98 15.82
N LEU A 163 -9.96 8.79 15.50
CA LEU A 163 -9.61 7.55 16.21
C LEU A 163 -8.20 7.04 15.86
N PHE A 164 -7.72 7.32 14.65
CA PHE A 164 -6.40 6.90 14.19
C PHE A 164 -5.67 8.00 13.40
N PRO A 165 -5.15 9.04 14.10
CA PRO A 165 -4.59 10.22 13.47
C PRO A 165 -3.31 9.96 12.66
N ASP A 166 -2.60 8.87 12.94
CA ASP A 166 -1.37 8.52 12.22
C ASP A 166 -1.63 7.74 10.91
N SER A 167 -2.89 7.38 10.61
CA SER A 167 -3.22 6.66 9.39
C SER A 167 -3.41 7.61 8.21
N TRP A 168 -2.34 7.80 7.44
CA TRP A 168 -2.42 8.52 6.16
C TRP A 168 -3.41 7.89 5.19
N ASN A 169 -3.60 6.57 5.26
CA ASN A 169 -4.65 5.88 4.51
C ASN A 169 -6.07 6.37 4.82
N PHE A 170 -6.34 6.96 5.99
CA PHE A 170 -7.67 7.49 6.30
C PHE A 170 -7.79 8.98 5.93
N HIS A 171 -6.69 9.71 5.94
CA HIS A 171 -6.63 11.15 5.63
C HIS A 171 -6.73 11.48 4.14
N ARG A 172 -6.73 10.48 3.26
CA ARG A 172 -6.73 10.66 1.80
C ARG A 172 -8.01 10.18 1.12
N GLN A 173 -9.12 10.10 1.87
CA GLN A 173 -10.36 9.45 1.40
C GLN A 173 -11.49 10.41 1.10
N ASP A 174 -11.37 11.69 1.46
CA ASP A 174 -12.39 12.73 1.37
C ASP A 174 -12.19 13.76 0.25
#